data_AF-A0A2S4JSY9-F1
#
_entry.id   AF-A0A2S4JSY9-F1
#
_cell.length_a   1.000
_cell.length_b   1.000
_cell.length_c   1.000
_cell.angle_alpha   90.00
_cell.angle_beta   90.00
_cell.angle_gamma   90.00
#
_symmetry.space_group_name_H-M   'P 1'
#
loop_
_entity.id
_entity.type
_entity.pdbx_description
1 polymer ?
#
loop_
_entity_poly.entity_id
_entity_poly.type
_entity_poly.pdbx_seq_one_letter_code
_entity_poly.pdbx_strand_id
1 'polypeptide(L)'
;MVSFVIPTRNRPALLARSATSLLPWLSTRHEGPLPLLVLDHSDQDEALEENRALVQILADSAPPEEEIFYFGPRERRRLVSVLAQGDREREELLGFACLRRTPELPISSPGRNRNCALLAWAGRKILSLDDDARFCFSRLRGKDPITPSGYTALATADRAVLEEYLEPFSGDPLEEMAGSLQGREVPLVMTGITGNRWFGRPHHFLTLEDPLRDRVYAPGKRYNHSRAAPFAFFQYPWGRASESPFLVTACHGADARILLPPFPPQGHADDSVFGVLVRFCYPGSVTRHMPFCVHHDLGEPRPFPDDAWHQTGLTAAMLTRLVAQYLAGRVSPDLVGAGERLFRMGELFSSLAEMPIEGWRDMVHELFLVFATSEGERFGELLERYRGRPSWWARDVEDYRERLIQQGATPEGALPREYHHAGLSLAEGLEAYRSFCRSYGQLMMVWPRLWEAACSRVPEPGLALSGAPG
;
A
#
# COMPACT_ATOMS: atom_id res chain seq x y z
N MET A 1 -6.18 -22.59 -4.36
CA MET A 1 -6.13 -21.81 -5.61
C MET A 1 -5.51 -20.46 -5.33
N VAL A 2 -4.66 -20.01 -6.24
CA VAL A 2 -4.00 -18.70 -6.21
C VAL A 2 -4.64 -17.84 -7.30
N SER A 3 -4.88 -16.56 -7.02
CA SER A 3 -5.38 -15.57 -7.99
C SER A 3 -4.37 -14.44 -8.10
N PHE A 4 -4.19 -13.90 -9.30
CA PHE A 4 -3.27 -12.79 -9.58
C PHE A 4 -4.02 -11.50 -9.91
N VAL A 5 -3.49 -10.36 -9.48
CA VAL A 5 -4.19 -9.07 -9.61
C VAL A 5 -3.23 -7.95 -10.02
N ILE A 6 -3.61 -7.18 -11.04
CA ILE A 6 -2.92 -5.95 -11.43
C ILE A 6 -3.87 -4.75 -11.27
N PRO A 7 -3.71 -3.89 -10.25
CA PRO A 7 -4.48 -2.66 -10.15
C PRO A 7 -3.95 -1.58 -11.11
N THR A 8 -4.85 -0.82 -11.74
CA THR A 8 -4.48 0.32 -12.57
C THR A 8 -5.43 1.51 -12.40
N ARG A 9 -4.98 2.70 -12.82
CA ARG A 9 -5.76 3.92 -12.92
C ARG A 9 -5.09 4.92 -13.86
N ASN A 10 -5.71 5.22 -15.00
CA ASN A 10 -5.27 6.19 -16.02
C ASN A 10 -3.82 5.97 -16.49
N ARG A 11 -3.36 4.71 -16.56
CA ARG A 11 -1.96 4.36 -16.86
C ARG A 11 -1.87 3.22 -17.89
N PRO A 12 -2.57 3.29 -19.04
CA PRO A 12 -2.56 2.21 -20.04
C PRO A 12 -1.16 1.84 -20.52
N ALA A 13 -0.27 2.84 -20.70
CA ALA A 13 1.11 2.59 -21.07
C ALA A 13 1.94 1.87 -19.99
N LEU A 14 1.68 2.09 -18.69
CA LEU A 14 2.37 1.35 -17.62
C LEU A 14 1.82 -0.08 -17.55
N LEU A 15 0.49 -0.21 -17.54
CA LEU A 15 -0.19 -1.50 -17.56
C LEU A 15 0.31 -2.37 -18.71
N ALA A 16 0.42 -1.82 -19.93
CA ALA A 16 0.95 -2.53 -21.09
C ALA A 16 2.35 -3.09 -20.85
N ARG A 17 3.25 -2.30 -20.26
CA ARG A 17 4.62 -2.75 -19.94
C ARG A 17 4.64 -3.83 -18.86
N SER A 18 3.85 -3.67 -17.80
CA SER A 18 3.74 -4.66 -16.71
C SER A 18 3.19 -5.99 -17.25
N ALA A 19 2.04 -5.93 -17.90
CA ALA A 19 1.37 -7.08 -18.50
C ALA A 19 2.23 -7.80 -19.56
N THR A 20 2.90 -7.06 -20.45
CA THR A 20 3.81 -7.66 -21.45
C THR A 20 4.98 -8.40 -20.79
N SER A 21 5.49 -7.88 -19.67
CA SER A 21 6.58 -8.56 -18.95
C SER A 21 6.15 -9.85 -18.25
N LEU A 22 4.84 -10.01 -17.97
CA LEU A 22 4.27 -11.21 -17.36
C LEU A 22 4.06 -12.36 -18.37
N LEU A 23 3.76 -12.05 -19.64
CA LEU A 23 3.42 -13.06 -20.65
C LEU A 23 4.45 -14.20 -20.81
N PRO A 24 5.78 -13.93 -20.90
CA PRO A 24 6.76 -15.01 -21.02
C PRO A 24 6.74 -15.98 -19.83
N TRP A 25 6.44 -15.47 -18.63
CA TRP A 25 6.32 -16.32 -17.43
C TRP A 25 5.04 -17.16 -17.49
N LEU A 26 3.90 -16.58 -17.87
CA LEU A 26 2.65 -17.35 -18.05
C LEU A 26 2.84 -18.50 -19.05
N SER A 27 3.56 -18.29 -20.15
CA SER A 27 3.82 -19.34 -21.15
C SER A 27 4.78 -20.45 -20.70
N THR A 28 5.53 -20.25 -19.61
CA THR A 28 6.53 -21.21 -19.12
C THR A 28 6.12 -21.89 -17.81
N ARG A 29 5.00 -21.45 -17.22
CA ARG A 29 4.40 -22.05 -16.04
C ARG A 29 3.90 -23.47 -16.37
N HIS A 30 4.16 -24.40 -15.45
CA HIS A 30 3.70 -25.80 -15.58
C HIS A 30 2.58 -26.17 -14.60
N GLU A 31 2.27 -25.28 -13.66
CA GLU A 31 1.19 -25.45 -12.71
C GLU A 31 -0.13 -24.96 -13.30
N GLY A 32 -1.25 -25.49 -12.78
CA GLY A 32 -2.60 -25.15 -13.23
C GLY A 32 -2.92 -23.64 -13.25
N PRO A 33 -4.11 -23.30 -13.79
CA PRO A 33 -4.44 -21.96 -14.24
C PRO A 33 -4.29 -20.91 -13.14
N LEU A 34 -3.74 -19.75 -13.50
CA LEU A 34 -3.58 -18.60 -12.64
C LEU A 34 -4.52 -17.48 -13.10
N PRO A 35 -5.77 -17.44 -12.59
CA PRO A 35 -6.70 -16.40 -13.00
C PRO A 35 -6.15 -15.01 -12.67
N LEU A 36 -6.01 -14.18 -13.70
CA LEU A 36 -5.49 -12.81 -13.64
C LEU A 36 -6.63 -11.80 -13.75
N LEU A 37 -6.71 -10.90 -12.78
CA LEU A 37 -7.70 -9.83 -12.73
C LEU A 37 -7.02 -8.46 -12.88
N VAL A 38 -7.35 -7.72 -13.93
CA VAL A 38 -6.95 -6.32 -14.06
C VAL A 38 -8.04 -5.43 -13.47
N LEU A 39 -7.72 -4.78 -12.35
CA LEU A 39 -8.64 -3.93 -11.59
C LEU A 39 -8.48 -2.47 -12.01
N ASP A 40 -9.39 -1.99 -12.85
CA ASP A 40 -9.32 -0.65 -13.43
C ASP A 40 -10.15 0.35 -12.62
N HIS A 41 -9.51 1.43 -12.16
CA HIS A 41 -10.13 2.55 -11.42
C HIS A 41 -9.98 3.88 -12.14
N SER A 42 -9.77 3.86 -13.45
CA SER A 42 -9.60 5.05 -14.30
C SER A 42 -10.82 6.00 -14.24
N ASP A 43 -10.59 7.29 -14.42
CA ASP A 43 -11.64 8.31 -14.68
C ASP A 43 -11.75 8.71 -16.13
N GLN A 44 -10.73 8.41 -16.92
CA GLN A 44 -10.64 8.88 -18.29
C GLN A 44 -11.23 7.81 -19.20
N ASP A 45 -12.22 8.19 -20.01
CA ASP A 45 -12.90 7.27 -20.93
C ASP A 45 -11.89 6.63 -21.90
N GLU A 46 -10.94 7.41 -22.40
CA GLU A 46 -9.83 6.92 -23.24
C GLU A 46 -8.99 5.85 -22.51
N ALA A 47 -8.60 6.11 -21.25
CA ALA A 47 -7.85 5.12 -20.48
C ALA A 47 -8.65 3.85 -20.18
N LEU A 48 -9.97 3.96 -19.94
CA LEU A 48 -10.85 2.80 -19.74
C LEU A 48 -10.94 1.93 -21.01
N GLU A 49 -11.04 2.57 -22.18
CA GLU A 49 -11.08 1.89 -23.47
C GLU A 49 -9.74 1.20 -23.78
N GLU A 50 -8.63 1.92 -23.64
CA GLU A 50 -7.28 1.39 -23.87
C GLU A 50 -6.95 0.22 -22.92
N ASN A 51 -7.24 0.36 -21.63
CA ASN A 51 -7.00 -0.71 -20.66
C ASN A 51 -7.84 -1.95 -20.99
N ARG A 52 -9.11 -1.78 -21.38
CA ARG A 52 -9.97 -2.90 -21.77
C ARG A 52 -9.45 -3.61 -23.01
N ALA A 53 -9.07 -2.86 -24.04
CA ALA A 53 -8.50 -3.41 -25.27
C ALA A 53 -7.20 -4.16 -24.99
N LEU A 54 -6.32 -3.60 -24.14
CA LEU A 54 -5.08 -4.24 -23.73
C LEU A 54 -5.32 -5.57 -23.01
N VAL A 55 -6.30 -5.63 -22.10
CA VAL A 55 -6.65 -6.88 -21.40
C VAL A 55 -7.17 -7.94 -22.36
N GLN A 56 -7.94 -7.54 -23.37
CA GLN A 56 -8.37 -8.48 -24.42
C GLN A 56 -7.17 -9.02 -25.22
N ILE A 57 -6.24 -8.16 -25.62
CA ILE A 57 -5.00 -8.57 -26.31
C ILE A 57 -4.20 -9.55 -25.44
N LEU A 58 -4.13 -9.29 -24.14
CA LEU A 58 -3.47 -10.19 -23.20
C LEU A 58 -4.14 -11.56 -23.13
N ALA A 59 -5.48 -11.58 -23.03
CA ALA A 59 -6.26 -12.81 -23.02
C ALA A 59 -6.07 -13.62 -24.30
N ASP A 60 -6.05 -12.95 -25.45
CA ASP A 60 -5.85 -13.59 -26.76
C ASP A 60 -4.42 -14.13 -26.95
N SER A 61 -3.43 -13.56 -26.23
CA SER A 61 -2.01 -13.93 -26.33
C SER A 61 -1.57 -14.94 -25.27
N ALA A 62 -2.36 -15.13 -24.21
CA ALA A 62 -2.06 -16.06 -23.13
C ALA A 62 -2.37 -17.51 -23.55
N PRO A 63 -1.78 -18.52 -22.87
CA PRO A 63 -2.19 -19.90 -23.04
C PRO A 63 -3.72 -20.07 -22.81
N PRO A 64 -4.42 -20.95 -23.57
CA PRO A 64 -5.89 -21.07 -23.49
C PRO A 64 -6.46 -21.42 -22.11
N GLU A 65 -5.65 -22.04 -21.25
CA GLU A 65 -5.96 -22.37 -19.86
C GLU A 65 -5.91 -21.15 -18.93
N GLU A 66 -5.22 -20.08 -19.31
CA GLU A 66 -5.09 -18.89 -18.48
C GLU A 66 -6.31 -17.99 -18.61
N GLU A 67 -6.95 -17.71 -17.49
CA GLU A 67 -8.15 -16.89 -17.45
C GLU A 67 -7.79 -15.44 -17.10
N ILE A 68 -7.92 -14.53 -18.07
CA ILE A 68 -7.59 -13.11 -17.90
C ILE A 68 -8.88 -12.27 -17.96
N PHE A 69 -9.09 -11.43 -16.94
CA PHE A 69 -10.34 -10.67 -16.76
C PHE A 69 -10.09 -9.18 -16.60
N TYR A 70 -10.94 -8.39 -17.26
CA TYR A 70 -11.04 -6.95 -17.04
C TYR A 70 -12.13 -6.63 -16.00
N PHE A 71 -11.80 -5.80 -15.01
CA PHE A 71 -12.72 -5.42 -13.94
C PHE A 71 -12.75 -3.89 -13.77
N GLY A 72 -13.65 -3.25 -14.52
CA GLY A 72 -13.80 -1.81 -14.55
C GLY A 72 -15.05 -1.31 -13.81
N PRO A 73 -15.54 -0.11 -14.14
CA PRO A 73 -16.66 0.52 -13.45
C PRO A 73 -17.95 -0.32 -13.42
N ARG A 74 -18.26 -1.05 -14.52
CA ARG A 74 -19.45 -1.90 -14.61
C ARG A 74 -19.35 -3.10 -13.66
N GLU A 75 -18.22 -3.80 -13.70
CA GLU A 75 -17.96 -4.98 -12.88
C GLU A 75 -17.93 -4.64 -11.39
N ARG A 76 -17.35 -3.49 -11.03
CA ARG A 76 -17.38 -2.96 -9.65
C ARG A 76 -18.81 -2.71 -9.14
N ARG A 77 -19.64 -2.02 -9.92
CA ARG A 77 -21.04 -1.76 -9.52
C ARG A 77 -21.81 -3.07 -9.34
N ARG A 78 -21.56 -4.04 -10.22
CA ARG A 78 -22.17 -5.37 -10.11
C ARG A 78 -21.74 -6.10 -8.84
N LEU A 79 -20.45 -6.08 -8.49
CA LEU A 79 -19.94 -6.64 -7.24
C LEU A 79 -20.62 -5.99 -6.03
N VAL A 80 -20.70 -4.65 -6.01
CA VAL A 80 -21.38 -3.90 -4.95
C VAL A 80 -22.85 -4.30 -4.85
N SER A 81 -23.59 -4.31 -5.95
CA SER A 81 -25.01 -4.66 -5.97
C SER A 81 -25.27 -6.09 -5.46
N VAL A 82 -24.46 -7.07 -5.89
CA VAL A 82 -24.59 -8.47 -5.47
C VAL A 82 -24.30 -8.67 -3.98
N LEU A 83 -23.27 -8.01 -3.44
CA LEU A 83 -22.94 -8.08 -2.03
C LEU A 83 -23.88 -7.25 -1.15
N ALA A 84 -24.43 -6.17 -1.69
CA ALA A 84 -25.44 -5.33 -1.06
C ALA A 84 -26.75 -6.09 -0.86
N GLN A 85 -27.18 -6.92 -1.82
CA GLN A 85 -28.43 -7.69 -1.75
C GLN A 85 -29.67 -6.79 -1.60
N GLY A 86 -29.65 -5.60 -2.20
CA GLY A 86 -30.73 -4.61 -2.10
C GLY A 86 -30.77 -3.83 -0.78
N ASP A 87 -29.84 -4.07 0.15
CA ASP A 87 -29.65 -3.26 1.36
C ASP A 87 -28.95 -1.94 1.00
N ARG A 88 -29.68 -0.84 1.07
CA ARG A 88 -29.21 0.50 0.66
C ARG A 88 -28.03 0.99 1.52
N GLU A 89 -28.06 0.74 2.82
CA GLU A 89 -26.97 1.17 3.72
C GLU A 89 -25.69 0.38 3.41
N ARG A 90 -25.84 -0.92 3.18
CA ARG A 90 -24.73 -1.78 2.75
C ARG A 90 -24.20 -1.37 1.38
N GLU A 91 -25.06 -1.01 0.44
CA GLU A 91 -24.68 -0.53 -0.88
C GLU A 91 -23.86 0.76 -0.79
N GLU A 92 -24.24 1.69 0.09
CA GLU A 92 -23.51 2.93 0.32
C GLU A 92 -22.11 2.69 0.90
N LEU A 93 -21.99 1.77 1.87
CA LEU A 93 -20.72 1.39 2.49
C LEU A 93 -19.80 0.62 1.52
N LEU A 94 -20.36 -0.29 0.73
CA LEU A 94 -19.62 -0.95 -0.36
C LEU A 94 -19.24 0.06 -1.46
N GLY A 95 -20.09 1.04 -1.73
CA GLY A 95 -19.79 2.17 -2.59
C GLY A 95 -18.60 2.99 -2.09
N PHE A 96 -18.54 3.28 -0.79
CA PHE A 96 -17.38 3.90 -0.15
C PHE A 96 -16.11 3.05 -0.35
N ALA A 97 -16.22 1.73 -0.16
CA ALA A 97 -15.11 0.80 -0.19
C ALA A 97 -14.55 0.50 -1.59
N CYS A 98 -15.39 0.52 -2.63
CA CYS A 98 -15.07 -0.07 -3.94
C CYS A 98 -15.30 0.87 -5.13
N LEU A 99 -16.22 1.84 -5.01
CA LEU A 99 -16.64 2.71 -6.10
C LEU A 99 -16.04 4.11 -5.99
N ARG A 100 -15.91 4.76 -7.13
CA ARG A 100 -15.64 6.20 -7.18
C ARG A 100 -16.90 6.96 -6.81
N ARG A 101 -16.73 8.05 -6.06
CA ARG A 101 -17.82 8.95 -5.72
C ARG A 101 -17.71 10.22 -6.58
N THR A 102 -18.84 10.85 -6.85
CA THR A 102 -18.88 12.13 -7.58
C THR A 102 -19.87 13.05 -6.85
N PRO A 103 -19.45 14.26 -6.42
CA PRO A 103 -18.08 14.77 -6.44
C PRO A 103 -17.18 14.03 -5.43
N GLU A 104 -15.88 14.01 -5.68
CA GLU A 104 -14.88 13.44 -4.77
C GLU A 104 -13.66 14.37 -4.71
N LEU A 105 -13.05 14.46 -3.53
CA LEU A 105 -11.81 15.22 -3.35
C LEU A 105 -10.71 14.61 -4.23
N PRO A 106 -9.75 15.39 -4.74
CA PRO A 106 -8.63 14.90 -5.57
C PRO A 106 -7.59 14.12 -4.75
N ILE A 107 -8.05 13.21 -3.90
CA ILE A 107 -7.25 12.33 -3.05
C ILE A 107 -7.13 10.99 -3.77
N SER A 108 -5.93 10.40 -3.74
CA SER A 108 -5.72 9.08 -4.31
C SER A 108 -6.55 8.02 -3.58
N SER A 109 -7.03 7.02 -4.31
CA SER A 109 -7.94 5.97 -3.78
C SER A 109 -7.48 4.54 -4.10
N PRO A 110 -6.19 4.19 -3.89
CA PRO A 110 -5.68 2.88 -4.26
C PRO A 110 -6.34 1.74 -3.46
N GLY A 111 -6.77 2.00 -2.22
CA GLY A 111 -7.45 1.01 -1.38
C GLY A 111 -8.77 0.50 -1.97
N ARG A 112 -9.43 1.26 -2.85
CA ARG A 112 -10.62 0.76 -3.57
C ARG A 112 -10.33 -0.36 -4.53
N ASN A 113 -9.17 -0.33 -5.21
CA ASN A 113 -8.73 -1.46 -6.01
C ASN A 113 -8.50 -2.68 -5.11
N ARG A 114 -7.80 -2.48 -4.01
CA ARG A 114 -7.44 -3.57 -3.10
C ARG A 114 -8.68 -4.17 -2.42
N ASN A 115 -9.67 -3.37 -2.03
CA ASN A 115 -10.96 -3.85 -1.53
C ASN A 115 -11.72 -4.66 -2.59
N CYS A 116 -11.74 -4.23 -3.85
CA CYS A 116 -12.29 -5.05 -4.93
C CYS A 116 -11.53 -6.37 -5.11
N ALA A 117 -10.20 -6.36 -5.03
CA ALA A 117 -9.39 -7.58 -5.10
C ALA A 117 -9.76 -8.56 -3.97
N LEU A 118 -9.80 -8.05 -2.74
CA LEU A 118 -10.14 -8.81 -1.54
C LEU A 118 -11.53 -9.47 -1.64
N LEU A 119 -12.55 -8.71 -2.07
CA LEU A 119 -13.92 -9.22 -2.18
C LEU A 119 -14.12 -10.12 -3.40
N ALA A 120 -13.50 -9.82 -4.54
CA ALA A 120 -13.59 -10.65 -5.75
C ALA A 120 -12.87 -12.00 -5.57
N TRP A 121 -11.87 -12.07 -4.68
CA TRP A 121 -11.07 -13.27 -4.43
C TRP A 121 -11.13 -13.78 -3.00
N ALA A 122 -12.20 -13.43 -2.27
CA ALA A 122 -12.44 -13.95 -0.94
C ALA A 122 -12.49 -15.50 -1.00
N GLY A 123 -11.78 -16.16 -0.08
CA GLY A 123 -11.60 -17.61 -0.07
C GLY A 123 -10.36 -18.13 -0.83
N ARG A 124 -9.51 -17.27 -1.39
CA ARG A 124 -8.33 -17.68 -2.18
C ARG A 124 -7.02 -17.08 -1.63
N LYS A 125 -5.87 -17.52 -2.16
CA LYS A 125 -4.63 -16.76 -2.00
C LYS A 125 -4.58 -15.71 -3.10
N ILE A 126 -4.32 -14.45 -2.75
CA ILE A 126 -4.22 -13.34 -3.71
C ILE A 126 -2.76 -12.96 -3.82
N LEU A 127 -2.25 -12.88 -5.04
CA LEU A 127 -0.98 -12.25 -5.36
C LEU A 127 -1.29 -11.00 -6.19
N SER A 128 -0.56 -9.91 -5.95
CA SER A 128 -0.81 -8.64 -6.64
C SER A 128 0.49 -7.95 -6.99
N LEU A 129 0.47 -7.29 -8.16
CA LEU A 129 1.57 -6.54 -8.75
C LEU A 129 1.01 -5.20 -9.27
N ASP A 130 1.55 -4.07 -8.81
CA ASP A 130 1.14 -2.76 -9.33
C ASP A 130 1.47 -2.65 -10.84
N ASP A 131 0.67 -1.88 -11.59
CA ASP A 131 0.83 -1.69 -13.04
C ASP A 131 2.12 -0.94 -13.44
N ASP A 132 2.83 -0.35 -12.49
CA ASP A 132 4.17 0.23 -12.66
C ASP A 132 5.29 -0.70 -12.19
N ALA A 133 4.99 -1.95 -11.87
CA ALA A 133 5.98 -2.99 -11.59
C ALA A 133 6.06 -3.98 -12.76
N ARG A 134 7.28 -4.38 -13.11
CA ARG A 134 7.57 -5.38 -14.12
C ARG A 134 7.75 -6.72 -13.47
N PHE A 135 7.30 -7.76 -14.17
CA PHE A 135 7.53 -9.15 -13.81
C PHE A 135 9.00 -9.53 -14.11
N CYS A 136 9.89 -8.89 -13.36
CA CYS A 136 11.33 -9.02 -13.44
C CYS A 136 11.84 -8.93 -12.00
N PHE A 137 12.45 -10.02 -11.54
CA PHE A 137 12.84 -10.17 -10.15
C PHE A 137 14.35 -10.23 -10.01
N SER A 138 14.85 -9.56 -8.99
CA SER A 138 16.26 -9.54 -8.65
C SER A 138 16.43 -9.77 -7.16
N ARG A 139 17.59 -10.23 -6.73
CA ARG A 139 17.95 -10.33 -5.32
C ARG A 139 19.32 -9.72 -5.08
N LEU A 140 19.62 -9.46 -3.82
CA LEU A 140 20.95 -9.03 -3.41
C LEU A 140 22.04 -10.04 -3.79
N ARG A 141 23.15 -9.51 -4.30
CA ARG A 141 24.36 -10.25 -4.63
C ARG A 141 25.17 -10.50 -3.35
N GLY A 142 25.39 -11.77 -3.02
CA GLY A 142 26.26 -12.18 -1.91
C GLY A 142 25.65 -12.04 -0.51
N LYS A 143 26.49 -12.05 0.53
CA LYS A 143 26.05 -11.86 1.92
C LYS A 143 26.01 -10.39 2.28
N ASP A 144 24.82 -9.92 2.62
CA ASP A 144 24.51 -8.51 2.78
C ASP A 144 24.97 -7.93 4.12
N PRO A 145 25.27 -6.62 4.19
CA PRO A 145 25.40 -5.96 5.46
C PRO A 145 24.00 -5.77 6.07
N ILE A 146 23.72 -6.54 7.11
CA ILE A 146 22.50 -6.39 7.90
C ILE A 146 22.55 -5.01 8.56
N THR A 147 21.63 -4.14 8.18
CA THR A 147 21.40 -2.86 8.87
C THR A 147 20.73 -3.12 10.22
N PRO A 148 20.84 -2.19 11.18
CA PRO A 148 20.08 -2.24 12.43
C PRO A 148 18.56 -2.42 12.22
N SER A 149 18.01 -1.81 11.17
CA SER A 149 16.58 -1.96 10.81
C SER A 149 16.21 -3.35 10.27
N GLY A 150 17.20 -4.18 9.94
CA GLY A 150 17.01 -5.56 9.50
C GLY A 150 16.55 -5.69 8.05
N TYR A 151 16.54 -4.59 7.28
CA TYR A 151 16.36 -4.56 5.84
C TYR A 151 17.42 -3.68 5.18
N THR A 152 17.78 -4.00 3.95
CA THR A 152 18.74 -3.24 3.16
C THR A 152 17.96 -2.27 2.29
N ALA A 153 18.21 -0.97 2.42
CA ALA A 153 17.62 0.05 1.57
C ALA A 153 18.69 0.98 1.00
N LEU A 154 18.64 1.18 -0.31
CA LEU A 154 19.57 2.02 -1.04
C LEU A 154 18.77 2.98 -1.90
N ALA A 155 19.27 4.20 -2.06
CA ALA A 155 18.75 5.10 -3.07
C ALA A 155 19.90 5.86 -3.74
N THR A 156 19.92 5.83 -5.07
CA THR A 156 21.04 6.29 -5.90
C THR A 156 20.51 6.86 -7.20
N ALA A 157 21.13 7.92 -7.72
CA ALA A 157 20.79 8.39 -9.06
C ALA A 157 21.40 7.56 -10.20
N ASP A 158 22.35 6.68 -9.89
CA ASP A 158 23.02 5.85 -10.89
C ASP A 158 22.46 4.42 -10.86
N ARG A 159 21.81 4.03 -11.95
CA ARG A 159 21.27 2.68 -12.14
C ARG A 159 22.39 1.62 -12.12
N ALA A 160 23.58 1.93 -12.65
CA ALA A 160 24.69 0.97 -12.66
C ALA A 160 25.13 0.64 -11.23
N VAL A 161 25.13 1.63 -10.33
CA VAL A 161 25.39 1.40 -8.90
C VAL A 161 24.37 0.45 -8.31
N LEU A 162 23.09 0.57 -8.67
CA LEU A 162 22.05 -0.36 -8.19
C LEU A 162 22.27 -1.79 -8.71
N GLU A 163 22.65 -1.93 -9.99
CA GLU A 163 22.91 -3.22 -10.64
C GLU A 163 24.14 -3.96 -10.06
N GLU A 164 25.09 -3.25 -9.43
CA GLU A 164 26.21 -3.86 -8.69
C GLU A 164 25.73 -4.69 -7.48
N TYR A 165 24.61 -4.31 -6.87
CA TYR A 165 24.03 -5.00 -5.70
C TYR A 165 23.12 -6.14 -6.07
N LEU A 166 22.71 -6.23 -7.33
CA LEU A 166 21.63 -7.13 -7.73
C LEU A 166 22.14 -8.22 -8.65
N GLU A 167 21.50 -9.37 -8.53
CA GLU A 167 21.57 -10.47 -9.48
C GLU A 167 20.15 -10.94 -9.82
N PRO A 168 19.92 -11.49 -11.02
CA PRO A 168 18.62 -12.04 -11.37
C PRO A 168 18.17 -13.10 -10.37
N PHE A 169 16.90 -13.05 -9.98
CA PHE A 169 16.30 -14.11 -9.19
C PHE A 169 15.92 -15.27 -10.12
N SER A 170 16.39 -16.48 -9.82
CA SER A 170 16.24 -17.65 -10.69
C SER A 170 15.09 -18.59 -10.30
N GLY A 171 14.38 -18.32 -9.20
CA GLY A 171 13.24 -19.13 -8.74
C GLY A 171 11.92 -18.68 -9.38
N ASP A 172 10.83 -19.36 -9.04
CA ASP A 172 9.48 -18.90 -9.36
C ASP A 172 8.97 -17.96 -8.24
N PRO A 173 8.88 -16.64 -8.49
CA PRO A 173 8.54 -15.68 -7.45
C PRO A 173 7.11 -15.86 -6.95
N LEU A 174 6.17 -16.26 -7.81
CA LEU A 174 4.76 -16.40 -7.44
C LEU A 174 4.51 -17.70 -6.69
N GLU A 175 5.16 -18.80 -7.09
CA GLU A 175 5.12 -20.06 -6.34
C GLU A 175 5.71 -19.89 -4.94
N GLU A 176 6.88 -19.26 -4.81
CA GLU A 176 7.50 -19.00 -3.51
C GLU A 176 6.65 -18.08 -2.61
N MET A 177 6.05 -17.03 -3.18
CA MET A 177 5.12 -16.15 -2.47
C MET A 177 3.86 -16.90 -2.03
N ALA A 178 3.23 -17.65 -2.93
CA ALA A 178 2.02 -18.42 -2.63
C ALA A 178 2.30 -19.50 -1.59
N GLY A 179 3.41 -20.22 -1.69
CA GLY A 179 3.85 -21.25 -0.74
C GLY A 179 4.11 -20.70 0.66
N SER A 180 4.55 -19.43 0.74
CA SER A 180 4.81 -18.74 2.01
C SER A 180 3.55 -18.29 2.76
N LEU A 181 2.38 -18.22 2.10
CA LEU A 181 1.11 -17.87 2.74
C LEU A 181 0.56 -19.06 3.56
N GLN A 182 0.41 -18.85 4.87
CA GLN A 182 0.07 -19.89 5.86
C GLN A 182 -1.12 -19.48 6.74
N GLY A 183 -2.18 -18.93 6.13
CA GLY A 183 -3.40 -18.56 6.84
C GLY A 183 -3.14 -17.52 7.92
N ARG A 184 -3.54 -17.81 9.16
CA ARG A 184 -3.49 -16.86 10.28
C ARG A 184 -2.06 -16.56 10.74
N GLU A 185 -1.11 -17.48 10.55
CA GLU A 185 0.27 -17.30 11.00
C GLU A 185 1.04 -16.37 10.07
N VAL A 186 0.90 -16.60 8.76
CA VAL A 186 1.51 -15.78 7.70
C VAL A 186 0.41 -15.30 6.72
N PRO A 187 -0.41 -14.32 7.12
CA PRO A 187 -1.50 -13.81 6.29
C PRO A 187 -1.00 -12.94 5.13
N LEU A 188 0.24 -12.44 5.23
CA LEU A 188 0.82 -11.50 4.27
C LEU A 188 2.22 -11.92 3.87
N VAL A 189 2.52 -11.77 2.59
CA VAL A 189 3.86 -11.84 2.03
C VAL A 189 4.13 -10.58 1.21
N MET A 190 5.37 -10.11 1.16
CA MET A 190 5.74 -9.00 0.30
C MET A 190 7.16 -9.17 -0.23
N THR A 191 7.40 -8.68 -1.43
CA THR A 191 8.74 -8.63 -2.01
C THR A 191 9.47 -7.36 -1.57
N GLY A 192 10.78 -7.32 -1.83
CA GLY A 192 11.47 -6.06 -1.91
C GLY A 192 11.11 -5.30 -3.20
N ILE A 193 11.64 -4.09 -3.36
CA ILE A 193 11.41 -3.26 -4.55
C ILE A 193 12.77 -2.77 -5.06
N THR A 194 12.95 -2.73 -6.37
CA THR A 194 14.11 -2.16 -7.05
C THR A 194 13.66 -1.33 -8.25
N GLY A 195 14.50 -0.42 -8.77
CA GLY A 195 14.18 0.38 -9.95
C GLY A 195 13.84 1.83 -9.60
N ASN A 196 12.83 2.43 -10.24
CA ASN A 196 12.42 3.80 -9.93
C ASN A 196 11.92 3.92 -8.49
N ARG A 197 12.05 5.09 -7.87
CA ARG A 197 11.49 5.36 -6.54
C ARG A 197 9.98 5.05 -6.46
N TRP A 198 9.56 4.33 -5.42
CA TRP A 198 8.15 4.06 -5.10
C TRP A 198 7.61 5.00 -4.01
N PHE A 199 8.47 5.83 -3.42
CA PHE A 199 8.12 6.71 -2.32
C PHE A 199 8.12 8.19 -2.72
N GLY A 200 7.17 8.95 -2.18
CA GLY A 200 6.95 10.35 -2.48
C GLY A 200 7.76 11.34 -1.64
N ARG A 201 8.47 10.88 -0.60
CA ARG A 201 9.19 11.75 0.36
C ARG A 201 10.66 11.38 0.48
N PRO A 202 11.55 12.34 0.70
CA PRO A 202 12.97 12.04 0.89
C PRO A 202 13.28 11.41 2.26
N HIS A 203 12.29 11.04 3.08
CA HIS A 203 12.56 10.48 4.41
C HIS A 203 13.50 9.25 4.35
N HIS A 204 13.33 8.37 3.37
CA HIS A 204 14.22 7.21 3.18
C HIS A 204 15.65 7.63 2.80
N PHE A 205 15.81 8.81 2.17
CA PHE A 205 17.12 9.42 1.92
C PHE A 205 17.75 10.05 3.14
N LEU A 206 16.98 10.46 4.14
CA LEU A 206 17.53 11.12 5.32
C LEU A 206 17.95 10.11 6.38
N THR A 207 17.54 8.85 6.23
CA THR A 207 17.55 7.83 7.28
C THR A 207 18.38 6.61 6.92
N LEU A 208 19.21 6.70 5.87
CA LEU A 208 20.11 5.61 5.50
C LEU A 208 21.13 5.36 6.61
N GLU A 209 21.32 4.08 6.91
CA GLU A 209 22.28 3.61 7.91
C GLU A 209 23.50 2.94 7.27
N ASP A 210 24.55 2.77 8.07
CA ASP A 210 25.75 2.07 7.63
C ASP A 210 25.45 0.61 7.25
N PRO A 211 26.17 0.06 6.24
CA PRO A 211 27.21 0.70 5.44
C PRO A 211 26.69 1.39 4.16
N LEU A 212 25.37 1.36 3.92
CA LEU A 212 24.76 1.89 2.69
C LEU A 212 24.90 3.40 2.63
N ARG A 213 24.76 4.04 3.79
CA ARG A 213 24.98 5.45 4.01
C ARG A 213 26.30 5.95 3.41
N ASP A 214 27.43 5.35 3.81
CA ASP A 214 28.75 5.75 3.34
C ASP A 214 28.88 5.62 1.82
N ARG A 215 28.24 4.62 1.22
CA ARG A 215 28.32 4.40 -0.24
C ARG A 215 27.50 5.41 -1.04
N VAL A 216 26.32 5.81 -0.53
CA VAL A 216 25.48 6.84 -1.16
C VAL A 216 26.05 8.23 -0.93
N TYR A 217 26.55 8.50 0.27
CA TYR A 217 26.94 9.83 0.71
C TYR A 217 28.44 10.15 0.52
N ALA A 218 29.32 9.18 0.26
CA ALA A 218 30.77 9.44 0.17
C ALA A 218 31.15 10.53 -0.86
N PRO A 219 30.49 10.66 -2.04
CA PRO A 219 30.67 11.82 -2.91
C PRO A 219 29.46 12.76 -2.81
N GLY A 220 29.64 13.99 -2.32
CA GLY A 220 28.54 14.98 -2.21
C GLY A 220 27.79 15.26 -3.52
N LYS A 221 28.44 15.10 -4.68
CA LYS A 221 27.78 15.17 -6.00
C LYS A 221 26.71 14.07 -6.19
N ARG A 222 26.95 12.86 -5.68
CA ARG A 222 26.00 11.73 -5.77
C ARG A 222 24.78 11.97 -4.91
N TYR A 223 24.93 12.59 -3.74
CA TYR A 223 23.79 12.95 -2.90
C TYR A 223 22.84 13.90 -3.62
N ASN A 224 23.34 15.06 -4.10
CA ASN A 224 22.52 16.04 -4.81
C ASN A 224 21.87 15.46 -6.08
N HIS A 225 22.60 14.60 -6.82
CA HIS A 225 22.03 13.92 -7.97
C HIS A 225 20.92 12.93 -7.57
N SER A 226 21.11 12.19 -6.47
CA SER A 226 20.09 11.26 -5.93
C SER A 226 18.85 11.99 -5.41
N ARG A 227 18.96 13.29 -5.05
CA ARG A 227 17.80 14.15 -4.78
C ARG A 227 16.95 14.40 -6.03
N ALA A 228 17.57 14.38 -7.21
CA ALA A 228 16.92 14.80 -8.45
C ALA A 228 16.29 13.66 -9.25
N ALA A 229 16.69 12.40 -9.12
CA ALA A 229 16.06 11.32 -9.88
C ALA A 229 16.52 9.94 -9.37
N PRO A 230 16.14 9.53 -8.16
CA PRO A 230 16.70 8.31 -7.63
C PRO A 230 16.04 7.07 -8.18
N PHE A 231 16.90 6.11 -8.52
CA PHE A 231 16.60 4.72 -8.36
C PHE A 231 16.64 4.37 -6.88
N ALA A 232 15.78 3.44 -6.48
CA ALA A 232 15.69 2.99 -5.11
C ALA A 232 15.65 1.48 -5.07
N PHE A 233 16.12 0.94 -3.96
CA PHE A 233 16.08 -0.46 -3.64
C PHE A 233 15.75 -0.65 -2.17
N PHE A 234 14.95 -1.66 -1.89
CA PHE A 234 14.63 -2.11 -0.55
C PHE A 234 14.44 -3.62 -0.57
N GLN A 235 15.08 -4.35 0.33
CA GLN A 235 14.88 -5.79 0.49
C GLN A 235 15.16 -6.23 1.93
N TYR A 236 14.43 -7.23 2.42
CA TYR A 236 14.86 -7.98 3.59
C TYR A 236 15.81 -9.11 3.17
N PRO A 237 17.05 -9.15 3.66
CA PRO A 237 17.96 -10.25 3.38
C PRO A 237 17.37 -11.59 3.86
N TRP A 238 17.60 -12.66 3.09
CA TRP A 238 17.35 -14.07 3.46
C TRP A 238 15.90 -14.51 3.67
N GLY A 239 14.92 -13.66 3.38
CA GLY A 239 13.52 -14.01 3.54
C GLY A 239 13.12 -14.06 5.01
N ARG A 240 12.73 -12.90 5.56
CA ARG A 240 12.49 -12.72 7.00
C ARG A 240 10.99 -12.73 7.31
N ALA A 241 10.61 -13.36 8.42
CA ALA A 241 9.31 -13.10 9.04
C ALA A 241 9.42 -11.94 10.03
N SER A 242 8.47 -11.00 9.99
CA SER A 242 8.44 -9.84 10.88
C SER A 242 7.06 -9.62 11.48
N GLU A 243 7.02 -9.27 12.77
CA GLU A 243 5.81 -8.79 13.44
C GLU A 243 5.53 -7.31 13.13
N SER A 244 6.48 -6.62 12.49
CA SER A 244 6.28 -5.24 12.06
C SER A 244 5.04 -5.12 11.16
N PRO A 245 4.18 -4.11 11.36
CA PRO A 245 3.06 -3.83 10.46
C PRO A 245 3.50 -3.18 9.14
N PHE A 246 4.81 -3.01 8.92
CA PHE A 246 5.34 -2.49 7.67
C PHE A 246 4.97 -3.40 6.49
N LEU A 247 4.29 -2.82 5.51
CA LEU A 247 3.84 -3.47 4.29
C LEU A 247 4.04 -2.50 3.13
N VAL A 248 4.52 -3.01 2.01
CA VAL A 248 4.50 -2.29 0.73
C VAL A 248 3.81 -3.17 -0.30
N THR A 249 2.76 -2.65 -0.93
CA THR A 249 1.88 -3.46 -1.79
C THR A 249 2.25 -3.48 -3.27
N ALA A 250 3.42 -2.96 -3.67
CA ALA A 250 3.87 -2.94 -5.07
C ALA A 250 3.97 -4.33 -5.70
N CYS A 251 4.45 -5.31 -4.94
CA CYS A 251 4.30 -6.73 -5.25
C CYS A 251 4.18 -7.52 -3.95
N HIS A 252 2.98 -8.02 -3.67
CA HIS A 252 2.63 -8.63 -2.39
C HIS A 252 1.67 -9.80 -2.59
N GLY A 253 1.47 -10.57 -1.53
CA GLY A 253 0.46 -11.60 -1.45
C GLY A 253 -0.28 -11.56 -0.13
N ALA A 254 -1.54 -11.97 -0.17
CA ALA A 254 -2.44 -12.01 0.98
C ALA A 254 -3.22 -13.32 1.00
N ASP A 255 -3.35 -13.93 2.18
CA ASP A 255 -4.12 -15.15 2.35
C ASP A 255 -5.60 -14.82 2.57
N ALA A 256 -6.34 -14.55 1.50
CA ALA A 256 -7.77 -14.27 1.55
C ALA A 256 -8.63 -15.52 1.84
N ARG A 257 -8.05 -16.65 2.29
CA ARG A 257 -8.83 -17.76 2.88
C ARG A 257 -9.31 -17.48 4.29
N ILE A 258 -8.66 -16.52 4.96
CA ILE A 258 -9.08 -15.99 6.27
C ILE A 258 -9.70 -14.60 6.08
N LEU A 259 -10.45 -14.11 7.06
CA LEU A 259 -10.96 -12.74 7.06
C LEU A 259 -9.80 -11.72 7.04
N LEU A 260 -9.63 -10.98 5.96
CA LEU A 260 -8.71 -9.85 5.92
C LEU A 260 -9.49 -8.54 6.15
N PRO A 261 -8.97 -7.55 6.88
CA PRO A 261 -9.66 -6.26 7.08
C PRO A 261 -9.75 -5.45 5.78
N PRO A 262 -10.63 -4.45 5.68
CA PRO A 262 -10.67 -3.58 4.50
C PRO A 262 -9.47 -2.63 4.48
N PHE A 263 -8.96 -2.34 3.28
CA PHE A 263 -8.06 -1.20 3.07
C PHE A 263 -8.84 0.11 3.27
N PRO A 264 -8.21 1.17 3.83
CA PRO A 264 -8.74 2.51 3.75
C PRO A 264 -8.98 2.88 2.28
N PRO A 265 -10.21 3.27 1.85
CA PRO A 265 -10.49 3.46 0.43
C PRO A 265 -9.73 4.63 -0.21
N GLN A 266 -9.29 5.61 0.59
CA GLN A 266 -8.63 6.84 0.17
C GLN A 266 -7.36 7.08 0.99
N GLY A 267 -6.42 7.82 0.39
CA GLY A 267 -5.15 8.23 0.98
C GLY A 267 -3.96 7.42 0.47
N HIS A 268 -2.79 8.06 0.40
CA HIS A 268 -1.54 7.37 0.10
C HIS A 268 -1.01 6.62 1.33
N ALA A 269 -0.38 5.45 1.10
CA ALA A 269 0.12 4.52 2.12
C ALA A 269 -0.98 3.81 2.93
N ASP A 270 -2.07 3.45 2.24
CA ASP A 270 -3.18 2.64 2.76
C ASP A 270 -2.75 1.23 3.19
N ASP A 271 -1.70 0.69 2.57
CA ASP A 271 -1.01 -0.54 2.95
C ASP A 271 -0.52 -0.54 4.41
N SER A 272 -0.06 0.61 4.91
CA SER A 272 0.40 0.75 6.30
C SER A 272 -0.73 0.59 7.32
N VAL A 273 -1.95 1.02 6.99
CA VAL A 273 -3.13 0.82 7.85
C VAL A 273 -3.59 -0.63 7.77
N PHE A 274 -3.63 -1.19 6.56
CA PHE A 274 -3.99 -2.59 6.35
C PHE A 274 -3.07 -3.54 7.11
N GLY A 275 -1.74 -3.31 7.08
CA GLY A 275 -0.77 -4.08 7.86
C GLY A 275 -1.03 -4.04 9.37
N VAL A 276 -1.34 -2.86 9.93
CA VAL A 276 -1.73 -2.71 11.34
C VAL A 276 -3.02 -3.48 11.65
N LEU A 277 -4.04 -3.36 10.81
CA LEU A 277 -5.32 -4.03 11.04
C LEU A 277 -5.21 -5.55 10.93
N VAL A 278 -4.37 -6.08 10.02
CA VAL A 278 -4.13 -7.53 9.94
C VAL A 278 -3.50 -8.04 11.23
N ARG A 279 -2.50 -7.35 11.79
CA ARG A 279 -1.90 -7.71 13.09
C ARG A 279 -2.89 -7.61 14.24
N PHE A 280 -3.73 -6.59 14.21
CA PHE A 280 -4.78 -6.42 15.20
C PHE A 280 -5.82 -7.56 15.15
N CYS A 281 -6.24 -7.98 13.96
CA CYS A 281 -7.15 -9.12 13.76
C CYS A 281 -6.53 -10.47 14.13
N TYR A 282 -5.21 -10.62 13.92
CA TYR A 282 -4.46 -11.85 14.16
C TYR A 282 -3.21 -11.57 15.02
N PRO A 283 -3.35 -11.41 16.35
CA PRO A 283 -2.21 -11.22 17.22
C PRO A 283 -1.17 -12.35 17.05
N GLY A 284 0.12 -11.99 16.98
CA GLY A 284 1.23 -12.93 16.78
C GLY A 284 1.44 -13.39 15.33
N SER A 285 0.60 -12.97 14.39
CA SER A 285 0.85 -13.22 12.97
C SER A 285 2.09 -12.43 12.49
N VAL A 286 2.74 -12.90 11.43
CA VAL A 286 3.92 -12.26 10.82
C VAL A 286 3.73 -11.94 9.33
N THR A 287 4.53 -11.03 8.77
CA THR A 287 4.65 -10.78 7.33
C THR A 287 5.88 -11.53 6.87
N ARG A 288 5.76 -12.35 5.84
CA ARG A 288 6.95 -12.91 5.17
C ARG A 288 7.47 -11.90 4.16
N HIS A 289 8.69 -11.44 4.39
CA HIS A 289 9.43 -10.68 3.39
C HIS A 289 10.19 -11.65 2.51
N MET A 290 10.05 -11.54 1.19
CA MET A 290 10.70 -12.44 0.25
C MET A 290 12.18 -12.06 0.04
N PRO A 291 13.07 -13.03 -0.24
CA PRO A 291 14.48 -12.78 -0.50
C PRO A 291 14.75 -12.27 -1.93
N PHE A 292 13.79 -11.59 -2.54
CA PHE A 292 13.89 -10.99 -3.86
C PHE A 292 13.01 -9.75 -3.96
N CYS A 293 13.27 -8.95 -4.98
CA CYS A 293 12.64 -7.67 -5.26
C CYS A 293 11.98 -7.69 -6.62
N VAL A 294 10.86 -7.01 -6.73
CA VAL A 294 10.23 -6.68 -8.01
C VAL A 294 10.82 -5.39 -8.59
N HIS A 295 10.94 -5.31 -9.92
CA HIS A 295 11.39 -4.10 -10.60
C HIS A 295 10.26 -3.10 -10.84
N HIS A 296 10.28 -1.98 -10.14
CA HIS A 296 9.38 -0.85 -10.32
C HIS A 296 9.90 0.08 -11.43
N ASP A 297 9.09 0.28 -12.48
CA ASP A 297 9.41 0.97 -13.74
C ASP A 297 8.34 2.01 -14.11
N LEU A 298 8.57 3.26 -13.72
CA LEU A 298 7.76 4.42 -14.08
C LEU A 298 8.08 4.96 -15.50
N GLY A 299 8.98 4.30 -16.24
CA GLY A 299 9.60 4.83 -17.45
C GLY A 299 10.76 5.74 -17.08
N GLU A 300 10.67 7.01 -17.45
CA GLU A 300 11.71 7.98 -17.09
C GLU A 300 11.72 8.29 -15.58
N PRO A 301 12.89 8.24 -14.92
CA PRO A 301 13.01 8.66 -13.53
C PRO A 301 12.48 10.08 -13.31
N ARG A 302 11.52 10.24 -12.38
CA ARG A 302 10.94 11.55 -12.06
C ARG A 302 11.61 12.17 -10.84
N PRO A 303 12.03 13.45 -10.91
CA PRO A 303 12.53 14.18 -9.75
C PRO A 303 11.52 14.22 -8.62
N PHE A 304 12.03 14.36 -7.40
CA PHE A 304 11.20 14.89 -6.34
C PHE A 304 10.77 16.31 -6.75
N PRO A 305 9.48 16.65 -6.61
CA PRO A 305 9.07 18.04 -6.59
C PRO A 305 9.91 18.83 -5.58
N ASP A 306 10.23 20.09 -5.87
CA ASP A 306 11.09 20.91 -5.01
C ASP A 306 10.54 20.99 -3.57
N ASP A 307 9.21 21.07 -3.44
CA ASP A 307 8.52 21.14 -2.16
C ASP A 307 8.50 19.80 -1.39
N ALA A 308 8.77 18.66 -2.02
CA ALA A 308 8.76 17.35 -1.36
C ALA A 308 9.81 17.24 -0.23
N TRP A 309 10.89 18.04 -0.31
CA TRP A 309 11.91 18.16 0.74
C TRP A 309 11.45 18.96 1.97
N HIS A 310 10.38 19.72 1.81
CA HIS A 310 9.85 20.60 2.85
C HIS A 310 8.52 20.10 3.44
N GLN A 311 7.94 19.04 2.88
CA GLN A 311 6.68 18.46 3.33
C GLN A 311 6.87 17.48 4.51
N THR A 312 6.46 17.89 5.71
CA THR A 312 6.53 17.08 6.94
C THR A 312 5.17 16.51 7.40
N GLY A 313 4.05 17.02 6.88
CA GLY A 313 2.70 16.62 7.32
C GLY A 313 2.36 15.18 7.01
N LEU A 314 1.46 14.56 7.78
CA LEU A 314 1.06 13.16 7.56
C LEU A 314 0.07 13.01 6.41
N THR A 315 0.07 11.85 5.75
CA THR A 315 -1.03 11.48 4.84
C THR A 315 -2.27 11.07 5.63
N ALA A 316 -3.42 11.06 4.98
CA ALA A 316 -4.66 10.54 5.55
C ALA A 316 -4.50 9.11 6.08
N ALA A 317 -3.81 8.24 5.32
CA ALA A 317 -3.59 6.86 5.76
C ALA A 317 -2.58 6.78 6.93
N MET A 318 -1.49 7.55 6.92
CA MET A 318 -0.53 7.56 8.04
C MET A 318 -1.18 8.05 9.33
N LEU A 319 -2.03 9.07 9.28
CA LEU A 319 -2.75 9.55 10.46
C LEU A 319 -3.81 8.53 10.91
N THR A 320 -4.49 7.89 9.96
CA THR A 320 -5.44 6.79 10.25
C THR A 320 -4.74 5.60 10.89
N ARG A 321 -3.49 5.31 10.50
CA ARG A 321 -2.64 4.29 11.13
C ARG A 321 -2.38 4.62 12.59
N LEU A 322 -2.06 5.89 12.93
CA LEU A 322 -1.87 6.32 14.30
C LEU A 322 -3.15 6.18 15.12
N VAL A 323 -4.30 6.58 14.56
CA VAL A 323 -5.61 6.38 15.19
C VAL A 323 -5.87 4.89 15.44
N ALA A 324 -5.65 4.02 14.45
CA ALA A 324 -5.83 2.58 14.60
C ALA A 324 -4.94 1.98 15.69
N GLN A 325 -3.68 2.40 15.77
CA GLN A 325 -2.74 1.96 16.81
C GLN A 325 -3.19 2.42 18.21
N TYR A 326 -3.61 3.67 18.33
CA TYR A 326 -4.15 4.23 19.57
C TYR A 326 -5.41 3.49 20.05
N LEU A 327 -6.32 3.14 19.13
CA LEU A 327 -7.54 2.40 19.44
C LEU A 327 -7.28 0.91 19.71
N ALA A 328 -6.29 0.29 19.05
CA ALA A 328 -5.92 -1.10 19.30
C ALA A 328 -5.54 -1.35 20.76
N GLY A 329 -4.86 -0.41 21.41
CA GLY A 329 -4.52 -0.48 22.84
C GLY A 329 -5.72 -0.37 23.80
N ARG A 330 -6.93 -0.08 23.29
CA ARG A 330 -8.18 0.03 24.06
C ARG A 330 -9.11 -1.16 23.87
N VAL A 331 -8.77 -2.07 22.97
CA VAL A 331 -9.52 -3.31 22.77
C VAL A 331 -9.00 -4.35 23.75
N SER A 332 -9.92 -5.05 24.42
CA SER A 332 -9.53 -6.11 25.37
C SER A 332 -8.66 -7.15 24.68
N PRO A 333 -7.53 -7.56 25.27
CA PRO A 333 -6.71 -8.65 24.74
C PRO A 333 -7.49 -9.98 24.73
N ASP A 334 -8.49 -10.13 25.60
CA ASP A 334 -9.33 -11.35 25.72
C ASP A 334 -10.36 -11.48 24.60
N LEU A 335 -10.54 -10.46 23.76
CA LEU A 335 -11.48 -10.52 22.64
C LEU A 335 -11.00 -11.57 21.62
N VAL A 336 -11.77 -12.63 21.38
CA VAL A 336 -11.32 -13.75 20.53
C VAL A 336 -11.95 -13.66 19.14
N GLY A 337 -11.11 -13.69 18.12
CA GLY A 337 -11.56 -13.80 16.73
C GLY A 337 -11.43 -12.49 15.94
N ALA A 338 -10.99 -12.62 14.69
CA ALA A 338 -10.73 -11.49 13.81
C ALA A 338 -11.98 -10.64 13.51
N GLY A 339 -13.14 -11.29 13.34
CA GLY A 339 -14.40 -10.58 13.05
C GLY A 339 -14.87 -9.70 14.20
N GLU A 340 -14.85 -10.23 15.42
CA GLU A 340 -15.24 -9.49 16.63
C GLU A 340 -14.26 -8.35 16.93
N ARG A 341 -12.95 -8.60 16.78
CA ARG A 341 -11.91 -7.56 16.88
C ARG A 341 -12.15 -6.44 15.88
N LEU A 342 -12.33 -6.78 14.60
CA LEU A 342 -12.55 -5.80 13.55
C LEU A 342 -13.84 -5.00 13.76
N PHE A 343 -14.92 -5.66 14.19
CA PHE A 343 -16.16 -4.99 14.57
C PHE A 343 -15.92 -3.98 15.70
N ARG A 344 -15.22 -4.40 16.76
CA ARG A 344 -14.90 -3.52 17.90
C ARG A 344 -14.02 -2.34 17.52
N MET A 345 -13.05 -2.55 16.63
CA MET A 345 -12.26 -1.45 16.06
C MET A 345 -13.15 -0.47 15.29
N GLY A 346 -14.10 -0.99 14.51
CA GLY A 346 -15.10 -0.21 13.81
C GLY A 346 -15.95 0.67 14.73
N GLU A 347 -16.48 0.10 15.81
CA GLU A 347 -17.22 0.86 16.83
C GLU A 347 -16.39 2.00 17.40
N LEU A 348 -15.14 1.72 17.80
CA LEU A 348 -14.26 2.73 18.37
C LEU A 348 -13.94 3.87 17.39
N PHE A 349 -13.70 3.55 16.11
CA PHE A 349 -13.52 4.56 15.06
C PHE A 349 -14.78 5.44 14.89
N SER A 350 -15.96 4.82 14.85
CA SER A 350 -17.22 5.54 14.70
C SER A 350 -17.51 6.44 15.92
N SER A 351 -17.35 5.93 17.15
CA SER A 351 -17.52 6.72 18.37
C SER A 351 -16.52 7.87 18.47
N LEU A 352 -15.27 7.65 18.05
CA LEU A 352 -14.26 8.71 18.02
C LEU A 352 -14.67 9.84 17.04
N ALA A 353 -15.25 9.48 15.89
CA ALA A 353 -15.74 10.43 14.90
C ALA A 353 -17.04 11.15 15.30
N GLU A 354 -17.69 10.76 16.39
CA GLU A 354 -18.87 11.42 16.97
C GLU A 354 -18.50 12.48 18.02
N MET A 355 -17.23 12.55 18.43
CA MET A 355 -16.75 13.61 19.33
C MET A 355 -17.03 15.00 18.76
N PRO A 356 -17.26 16.02 19.62
CA PRO A 356 -17.22 17.43 19.21
C PRO A 356 -15.96 17.72 18.39
N ILE A 357 -16.09 18.60 17.38
CA ILE A 357 -15.02 18.82 16.40
C ILE A 357 -13.72 19.33 17.05
N GLU A 358 -13.84 20.06 18.16
CA GLU A 358 -12.71 20.53 18.98
C GLU A 358 -11.99 19.34 19.63
N GLY A 359 -12.73 18.41 20.25
CA GLY A 359 -12.15 17.21 20.85
C GLY A 359 -11.55 16.26 19.82
N TRP A 360 -12.15 16.16 18.64
CA TRP A 360 -11.57 15.43 17.50
C TRP A 360 -10.25 16.04 17.07
N ARG A 361 -10.21 17.36 16.86
CA ARG A 361 -9.00 18.10 16.48
C ARG A 361 -7.89 17.87 17.49
N ASP A 362 -8.18 18.05 18.78
CA ASP A 362 -7.19 17.97 19.84
C ASP A 362 -6.59 16.55 19.93
N MET A 363 -7.40 15.51 19.79
CA MET A 363 -6.94 14.12 19.76
C MET A 363 -6.06 13.83 18.53
N VAL A 364 -6.50 14.22 17.33
CA VAL A 364 -5.71 14.01 16.10
C VAL A 364 -4.39 14.77 16.17
N HIS A 365 -4.40 15.98 16.72
CA HIS A 365 -3.21 16.80 16.94
C HIS A 365 -2.25 16.14 17.94
N GLU A 366 -2.77 15.60 19.05
CA GLU A 366 -1.96 14.87 20.04
C GLU A 366 -1.27 13.65 19.41
N LEU A 367 -1.99 12.87 18.59
CA LEU A 367 -1.38 11.75 17.86
C LEU A 367 -0.28 12.22 16.89
N PHE A 368 -0.49 13.35 16.20
CA PHE A 368 0.55 13.95 15.37
C PHE A 368 1.76 14.38 16.20
N LEU A 369 1.57 14.99 17.37
CA LEU A 369 2.64 15.40 18.28
C LEU A 369 3.49 14.23 18.76
N VAL A 370 2.85 13.11 19.13
CA VAL A 370 3.56 11.87 19.51
C VAL A 370 4.43 11.37 18.35
N PHE A 371 3.87 11.36 17.13
CA PHE A 371 4.64 11.00 15.93
C PHE A 371 5.80 11.96 15.67
N ALA A 372 5.56 13.27 15.69
CA ALA A 372 6.56 14.29 15.41
C ALA A 372 7.71 14.26 16.42
N THR A 373 7.40 14.00 17.69
CA THR A 373 8.40 13.85 18.76
C THR A 373 9.26 12.61 18.53
N SER A 374 8.63 11.44 18.33
CA SER A 374 9.37 10.19 18.11
C SER A 374 10.25 10.22 16.85
N GLU A 375 9.74 10.77 15.75
CA GLU A 375 10.54 10.96 14.55
C GLU A 375 11.65 12.00 14.74
N GLY A 376 11.37 13.09 15.46
CA GLY A 376 12.36 14.12 15.79
C GLY A 376 13.50 13.60 16.66
N GLU A 377 13.21 12.70 17.60
CA GLU A 377 14.21 11.97 18.39
C GLU A 377 15.05 11.06 17.50
N ARG A 378 14.42 10.29 16.62
CA ARG A 378 15.11 9.41 15.66
C ARG A 378 16.07 10.18 14.76
N PHE A 379 15.68 11.36 14.27
CA PHE A 379 16.60 12.23 13.52
C PHE A 379 17.73 12.81 14.37
N GLY A 380 17.45 13.13 15.64
CA GLY A 380 18.47 13.53 16.62
C GLY A 380 19.52 12.43 16.83
N GLU A 381 19.08 11.19 17.04
CA GLU A 381 19.95 10.03 17.19
C GLU A 381 20.84 9.81 15.95
N LEU A 382 20.28 10.00 14.73
CA LEU A 382 21.06 9.91 13.49
C LEU A 382 22.13 11.02 13.43
N LEU A 383 21.78 12.26 13.76
CA LEU A 383 22.72 13.39 13.78
C LEU A 383 23.86 13.14 14.78
N GLU A 384 23.54 12.64 15.97
CA GLU A 384 24.52 12.29 17.00
C GLU A 384 25.41 11.13 16.56
N ARG A 385 24.81 10.03 16.11
CA ARG A 385 25.52 8.82 15.64
C ARG A 385 26.54 9.17 14.55
N TYR A 386 26.16 9.98 13.58
CA TYR A 386 27.02 10.37 12.47
C TYR A 386 27.76 11.69 12.70
N ARG A 387 27.68 12.27 13.90
CA ARG A 387 28.36 13.51 14.31
C ARG A 387 28.15 14.67 13.33
N GLY A 388 26.93 14.79 12.80
CA GLY A 388 26.57 15.81 11.81
C GLY A 388 27.38 15.76 10.50
N ARG A 389 27.94 14.60 10.14
CA ARG A 389 28.72 14.43 8.90
C ARG A 389 28.00 13.53 7.92
N PRO A 390 28.03 13.82 6.61
CA PRO A 390 28.56 15.05 6.03
C PRO A 390 27.61 16.23 6.30
N SER A 391 28.15 17.44 6.38
CA SER A 391 27.42 18.63 6.85
C SER A 391 26.21 19.00 6.00
N TRP A 392 26.23 18.69 4.69
CA TRP A 392 25.10 18.92 3.81
C TRP A 392 23.92 17.99 4.09
N TRP A 393 24.17 16.73 4.48
CA TRP A 393 23.12 15.79 4.88
C TRP A 393 22.58 16.15 6.25
N ALA A 394 23.49 16.49 7.18
CA ALA A 394 23.10 16.93 8.52
C ALA A 394 22.18 18.15 8.46
N ARG A 395 22.47 19.13 7.59
CA ARG A 395 21.59 20.28 7.36
C ARG A 395 20.20 19.85 6.87
N ASP A 396 20.11 18.96 5.88
CA ASP A 396 18.80 18.51 5.38
C ASP A 396 18.01 17.73 6.46
N VAL A 397 18.70 16.97 7.33
CA VAL A 397 18.10 16.29 8.49
C VAL A 397 17.64 17.27 9.56
N GLU A 398 18.46 18.27 9.89
CA GLU A 398 18.14 19.34 10.84
C GLU A 398 16.93 20.16 10.35
N ASP A 399 16.95 20.58 9.09
CA ASP A 399 15.86 21.32 8.45
C ASP A 399 14.56 20.51 8.46
N TYR A 400 14.62 19.20 8.14
CA TYR A 400 13.44 18.33 8.19
C TYR A 400 12.90 18.19 9.61
N ARG A 401 13.78 17.94 10.59
CA ARG A 401 13.43 17.80 12.01
C ARG A 401 12.80 19.08 12.54
N GLU A 402 13.38 20.24 12.25
CA GLU A 402 12.84 21.52 12.70
C GLU A 402 11.46 21.79 12.12
N ARG A 403 11.26 21.56 10.81
CA ARG A 403 9.94 21.71 10.17
C ARG A 403 8.89 20.78 10.75
N LEU A 404 9.27 19.54 11.06
CA LEU A 404 8.37 18.58 11.68
C LEU A 404 7.91 19.04 13.07
N ILE A 405 8.83 19.58 13.88
CA ILE A 405 8.54 20.14 15.20
C ILE A 405 7.67 21.41 15.06
N GLN A 406 8.03 22.31 14.14
CA GLN A 406 7.26 23.54 13.89
C GLN A 406 5.82 23.22 13.46
N GLN A 407 5.64 22.25 12.56
CA GLN A 407 4.32 21.79 12.15
C GLN A 407 3.54 21.15 13.31
N GLY A 408 4.22 20.42 14.19
CA GLY A 408 3.61 19.89 15.42
C GLY A 408 3.13 21.00 16.35
N ALA A 409 3.79 22.16 16.36
CA ALA A 409 3.38 23.29 17.19
C ALA A 409 2.14 24.04 16.67
N THR A 410 1.63 23.73 15.46
CA THR A 410 0.45 24.40 14.90
C THR A 410 -0.75 23.45 14.78
N PRO A 411 -2.00 23.96 14.86
CA PRO A 411 -3.20 23.15 14.68
C PRO A 411 -3.28 22.45 13.32
N GLU A 412 -2.63 23.00 12.28
CA GLU A 412 -2.59 22.44 10.93
C GLU A 412 -1.79 21.12 10.87
N GLY A 413 -0.96 20.82 11.86
CA GLY A 413 -0.33 19.50 11.99
C GLY A 413 -1.35 18.36 12.05
N ALA A 414 -2.56 18.63 12.55
CA ALA A 414 -3.66 17.66 12.64
C ALA A 414 -4.37 17.39 11.29
N LEU A 415 -4.14 18.21 10.27
CA LEU A 415 -4.81 18.07 8.98
C LEU A 415 -4.00 17.14 8.06
N PRO A 416 -4.58 16.05 7.54
CA PRO A 416 -3.85 15.23 6.58
C PRO A 416 -3.58 16.01 5.29
N ARG A 417 -2.36 15.88 4.79
CA ARG A 417 -1.82 16.71 3.71
C ARG A 417 -2.67 16.69 2.44
N GLU A 418 -3.28 15.56 2.08
CA GLU A 418 -4.11 15.47 0.89
C GLU A 418 -5.35 16.38 0.97
N TYR A 419 -5.91 16.60 2.16
CA TYR A 419 -7.03 17.53 2.37
C TYR A 419 -6.57 18.98 2.24
N HIS A 420 -5.36 19.29 2.72
CA HIS A 420 -4.74 20.59 2.51
C HIS A 420 -4.49 20.87 1.01
N HIS A 421 -3.92 19.90 0.29
CA HIS A 421 -3.67 20.01 -1.15
C HIS A 421 -4.96 20.09 -1.98
N ALA A 422 -6.07 19.55 -1.47
CA ALA A 422 -7.39 19.72 -2.06
C ALA A 422 -7.98 21.12 -1.86
N GLY A 423 -7.26 22.03 -1.19
CA GLY A 423 -7.67 23.43 -1.00
C GLY A 423 -8.69 23.63 0.12
N LEU A 424 -8.89 22.64 0.99
CA LEU A 424 -9.81 22.77 2.12
C LEU A 424 -9.20 23.62 3.24
N SER A 425 -10.04 24.43 3.89
CA SER A 425 -9.67 25.08 5.15
C SER A 425 -9.43 24.03 6.25
N LEU A 426 -8.79 24.45 7.35
CA LEU A 426 -8.56 23.56 8.50
C LEU A 426 -9.87 22.93 9.01
N ALA A 427 -10.93 23.72 9.15
CA ALA A 427 -12.23 23.23 9.64
C ALA A 427 -12.88 22.24 8.68
N GLU A 428 -12.93 22.57 7.38
CA GLU A 428 -13.51 21.69 6.35
C GLU A 428 -12.73 20.39 6.21
N GLY A 429 -11.39 20.47 6.22
CA GLY A 429 -10.51 19.32 6.10
C GLY A 429 -10.58 18.40 7.32
N LEU A 430 -10.65 18.94 8.53
CA LEU A 430 -10.86 18.14 9.75
C LEU A 430 -12.24 17.47 9.75
N GLU A 431 -13.28 18.16 9.31
CA GLU A 431 -14.62 17.57 9.19
C GLU A 431 -14.65 16.46 8.14
N ALA A 432 -14.03 16.68 6.98
CA ALA A 432 -13.95 15.68 5.92
C ALA A 432 -13.15 14.44 6.38
N TYR A 433 -12.06 14.64 7.13
CA TYR A 433 -11.28 13.53 7.70
C TYR A 433 -12.05 12.79 8.81
N ARG A 434 -12.77 13.52 9.69
CA ARG A 434 -13.67 12.94 10.69
C ARG A 434 -14.76 12.08 10.05
N SER A 435 -15.37 12.59 8.99
CA SER A 435 -16.38 11.87 8.20
C SER A 435 -15.80 10.61 7.55
N PHE A 436 -14.58 10.70 6.98
CA PHE A 436 -13.86 9.54 6.46
C PHE A 436 -13.65 8.46 7.54
N CYS A 437 -13.17 8.83 8.73
CA CYS A 437 -12.99 7.90 9.84
C CYS A 437 -14.30 7.26 10.31
N ARG A 438 -15.40 8.02 10.31
CA ARG A 438 -16.75 7.49 10.60
C ARG A 438 -17.15 6.40 9.61
N SER A 439 -17.06 6.69 8.31
CA SER A 439 -17.41 5.73 7.24
C SER A 439 -16.48 4.52 7.24
N TYR A 440 -15.20 4.70 7.56
CA TYR A 440 -14.26 3.59 7.68
C TYR A 440 -14.57 2.70 8.90
N GLY A 441 -14.94 3.29 10.04
CA GLY A 441 -15.44 2.55 11.20
C GLY A 441 -16.68 1.73 10.88
N GLN A 442 -17.66 2.34 10.21
CA GLN A 442 -18.88 1.67 9.75
C GLN A 442 -18.57 0.51 8.79
N LEU A 443 -17.65 0.73 7.84
CA LEU A 443 -17.20 -0.32 6.93
C LEU A 443 -16.62 -1.51 7.71
N MET A 444 -15.74 -1.28 8.70
CA MET A 444 -15.15 -2.34 9.52
C MET A 444 -16.18 -3.14 10.31
N MET A 445 -17.25 -2.50 10.81
CA MET A 445 -18.34 -3.20 11.50
C MET A 445 -19.09 -4.18 10.59
N VAL A 446 -19.35 -3.79 9.33
CA VAL A 446 -20.08 -4.66 8.39
C VAL A 446 -19.18 -5.64 7.62
N TRP A 447 -17.87 -5.39 7.61
CA TRP A 447 -16.90 -6.12 6.79
C TRP A 447 -16.88 -7.64 7.02
N PRO A 448 -16.93 -8.19 8.25
CA PRO A 448 -16.94 -9.65 8.45
C PRO A 448 -18.10 -10.34 7.72
N ARG A 449 -19.29 -9.74 7.74
CA ARG A 449 -20.48 -10.27 7.04
C ARG A 449 -20.36 -10.12 5.53
N LEU A 450 -19.76 -9.03 5.06
CA LEU A 450 -19.46 -8.83 3.63
C LEU A 450 -18.46 -9.88 3.13
N TRP A 451 -17.45 -10.18 3.93
CA TRP A 451 -16.45 -11.19 3.64
C TRP A 451 -17.06 -12.59 3.52
N GLU A 452 -17.88 -12.99 4.50
CA GLU A 452 -18.62 -14.27 4.44
C GLU A 452 -19.53 -14.36 3.20
N ALA A 453 -20.22 -13.27 2.87
CA ALA A 453 -21.03 -13.19 1.66
C ALA A 453 -20.17 -13.33 0.40
N ALA A 454 -18.98 -12.72 0.35
CA ALA A 454 -18.05 -12.84 -0.77
C ALA A 454 -17.51 -14.28 -0.90
N CYS A 455 -17.05 -14.89 0.20
CA CYS A 455 -16.58 -16.27 0.21
C CYS A 455 -17.64 -17.29 -0.25
N SER A 456 -18.93 -17.04 0.04
CA SER A 456 -20.02 -17.94 -0.32
C SER A 456 -20.58 -17.72 -1.73
N ARG A 457 -20.33 -16.55 -2.35
CA ARG A 457 -21.05 -16.12 -3.56
C ARG A 457 -20.19 -15.80 -4.76
N VAL A 458 -18.86 -15.79 -4.65
CA VAL A 458 -17.97 -15.55 -5.79
C VAL A 458 -17.38 -16.90 -6.21
N PRO A 459 -18.08 -17.71 -7.02
CA PRO A 459 -17.67 -19.09 -7.27
C PRO A 459 -16.52 -19.11 -8.28
N GLU A 460 -16.44 -18.11 -9.17
CA GLU A 460 -15.39 -18.05 -10.19
C GLU A 460 -14.87 -16.64 -10.51
N PRO A 461 -13.58 -16.55 -10.90
CA PRO A 461 -13.01 -15.44 -11.66
C PRO A 461 -13.97 -14.89 -12.72
N GLY A 462 -14.13 -13.56 -12.84
CA GLY A 462 -14.79 -12.99 -14.02
C GLY A 462 -16.32 -12.90 -14.03
N LEU A 463 -17.01 -13.06 -12.89
CA LEU A 463 -18.45 -12.75 -12.72
C LEU A 463 -19.35 -13.24 -13.88
N ALA A 464 -19.43 -14.55 -14.11
CA ALA A 464 -20.69 -15.13 -14.59
C ALA A 464 -21.73 -15.11 -13.44
N LEU A 465 -22.17 -13.93 -12.98
CA LEU A 465 -23.29 -13.83 -12.05
C LEU A 465 -24.58 -14.04 -12.85
N SER A 466 -25.03 -15.28 -12.99
CA SER A 466 -26.37 -15.57 -13.45
C SER A 466 -27.39 -14.78 -12.62
N GLY A 467 -28.23 -13.95 -13.26
CA GLY A 467 -29.46 -13.45 -12.62
C GLY A 467 -29.68 -11.93 -12.48
N ALA A 468 -28.89 -11.05 -13.12
CA ALA A 468 -29.25 -9.63 -13.21
C ALA A 468 -29.61 -9.29 -14.68
N PRO A 469 -30.83 -8.77 -14.97
CA PRO A 469 -31.15 -8.27 -16.30
C PRO A 469 -30.19 -7.12 -16.64
N GLY A 470 -29.65 -7.18 -17.86
CA GLY A 470 -28.62 -6.29 -18.37
C GLY A 470 -29.09 -4.86 -18.63
#